data_AF-J0ZJK2-F1
#
_entry.id   AF-J0ZJK2-F1
#
_cell.length_a   1.000
_cell.length_b   1.000
_cell.length_c   1.000
_cell.angle_alpha   90.00
_cell.angle_beta   90.00
_cell.angle_gamma   90.00
#
_symmetry.space_group_name_H-M   'P 1'
#
loop_
_entity.id
_entity.type
_entity.pdbx_description
1 polymer ?
#
loop_
_entity_poly.entity_id
_entity_poly.type
_entity_poly.pdbx_seq_one_letter_code
_entity_poly.pdbx_strand_id
1 'polypeptide(L)'
;DVTIKGEESGYVGSMGVYAMGVGEMTVALEDVRISKVAMGVVMGKGKSLTISGNSTIDFKGAHGVYMGSEVTSASLNDVTIKGDGKGKGVYVWGGKCDVG
;
A
#
# COMPACT_ATOMS: atom_id res chain seq x y z
N ASP A 1 -7.28 9.09 12.84
CA ASP A 1 -7.29 9.03 11.37
C ASP A 1 -6.20 9.87 10.72
N VAL A 2 -5.55 9.32 9.69
CA VAL A 2 -4.63 10.04 8.80
C VAL A 2 -5.17 9.99 7.38
N THR A 3 -5.22 11.13 6.68
CA THR A 3 -5.70 11.19 5.28
C THR A 3 -4.60 11.62 4.33
N ILE A 4 -4.39 10.85 3.26
CA ILE A 4 -3.47 11.13 2.16
C ILE A 4 -4.29 11.22 0.87
N LYS A 5 -4.23 12.36 0.20
CA LYS A 5 -5.01 12.62 -1.01
C LYS A 5 -4.08 13.15 -2.11
N GLY A 6 -3.98 12.41 -3.20
CA GLY A 6 -3.30 12.89 -4.40
C GLY A 6 -4.12 13.91 -5.18
N GLU A 7 -3.48 14.54 -6.17
CA GLU A 7 -4.14 15.41 -7.13
C GLU A 7 -4.60 14.62 -8.36
N GLU A 8 -5.79 14.93 -8.86
CA GLU A 8 -6.47 14.23 -9.96
C GLU A 8 -5.76 14.36 -11.32
N SER A 9 -4.73 15.20 -11.42
CA SER A 9 -4.02 15.47 -12.67
C SER A 9 -3.05 14.34 -13.02
N GLY A 10 -3.53 13.36 -13.78
CA GLY A 10 -2.70 12.55 -14.69
C GLY A 10 -2.15 11.22 -14.16
N TYR A 11 -2.41 10.83 -12.91
CA TYR A 11 -2.11 9.52 -12.27
C TYR A 11 -0.85 8.73 -12.71
N VAL A 12 0.21 9.39 -13.17
CA VAL A 12 1.47 8.72 -13.52
C VAL A 12 2.45 8.91 -12.37
N GLY A 13 2.69 7.84 -11.62
CA GLY A 13 3.74 7.77 -10.60
C GLY A 13 3.41 8.32 -9.21
N SER A 14 2.18 8.75 -8.92
CA SER A 14 1.82 9.20 -7.55
C SER A 14 1.61 8.02 -6.59
N MET A 15 2.20 8.12 -5.39
CA MET A 15 2.11 7.11 -4.34
C MET A 15 1.52 7.72 -3.07
N GLY A 16 0.66 7.00 -2.35
CA GLY A 16 0.20 7.41 -1.03
C GLY A 16 1.30 7.27 0.03
N VAL A 17 1.82 6.05 0.17
CA VAL A 17 2.97 5.75 1.04
C VAL A 17 4.03 5.03 0.22
N TYR A 18 5.29 5.49 0.31
CA TYR A 18 6.44 4.90 -0.36
C TYR A 18 7.54 4.60 0.65
N ALA A 19 7.91 3.33 0.79
CA ALA A 19 8.88 2.84 1.76
C ALA A 19 9.95 1.97 1.09
N MET A 20 11.21 2.41 1.16
CA MET A 20 12.37 1.76 0.50
C MET A 20 13.57 1.56 1.44
N GLY A 21 13.36 1.56 2.75
CA GLY A 21 14.43 1.33 3.72
C GLY A 21 15.01 -0.08 3.62
N VAL A 22 16.26 -0.23 4.04
CA VAL A 22 16.98 -1.51 4.03
C VAL A 22 16.97 -2.17 5.42
N GLY A 23 17.16 -3.49 5.46
CA GLY A 23 17.30 -4.23 6.71
C GLY A 23 16.00 -4.34 7.50
N GLU A 24 16.05 -3.97 8.78
CA GLU A 24 14.99 -4.19 9.78
C GLU A 24 13.82 -3.17 9.72
N MET A 25 13.68 -2.39 8.65
CA MET A 25 12.61 -1.39 8.55
C MET A 25 11.23 -2.04 8.68
N THR A 26 10.44 -1.55 9.61
CA THR A 26 9.02 -1.91 9.76
C THR A 26 8.15 -0.69 9.50
N VAL A 27 7.00 -0.91 8.86
CA VAL A 27 5.99 0.12 8.59
C VAL A 27 4.68 -0.32 9.19
N ALA A 28 4.06 0.52 10.01
CA ALA A 28 2.73 0.31 10.57
C ALA A 28 1.83 1.49 10.20
N LEU A 29 0.70 1.19 9.56
CA LEU A 29 -0.32 2.17 9.15
C LEU A 29 -1.64 1.80 9.82
N GLU A 30 -2.16 2.70 10.64
CA GLU A 30 -3.40 2.50 11.37
C GLU A 30 -4.40 3.62 11.05
N ASP A 31 -5.65 3.25 10.74
CA ASP A 31 -6.75 4.19 10.45
C ASP A 31 -6.36 5.24 9.38
N VAL A 32 -5.79 4.74 8.28
CA VAL A 32 -5.34 5.55 7.14
C VAL A 32 -6.37 5.58 6.02
N ARG A 33 -6.52 6.75 5.38
CA ARG A 33 -7.39 6.97 4.21
C ARG A 33 -6.54 7.50 3.07
N ILE A 34 -6.28 6.66 2.07
CA ILE A 34 -5.48 7.00 0.89
C ILE A 34 -6.42 7.08 -0.31
N SER A 35 -6.36 8.19 -1.06
CA SER A 35 -7.23 8.38 -2.23
C SER A 35 -6.57 9.23 -3.33
N LYS A 36 -7.10 9.13 -4.55
CA LYS A 36 -6.65 9.90 -5.72
C LYS A 36 -5.16 9.72 -6.04
N VAL A 37 -4.61 8.53 -5.81
CA VAL A 37 -3.21 8.18 -6.11
C VAL A 37 -3.13 7.10 -7.18
N ALA A 38 -2.02 7.03 -7.91
CA ALA A 38 -1.78 5.95 -8.86
C ALA A 38 -1.51 4.63 -8.13
N MET A 39 -0.72 4.67 -7.05
CA MET A 39 -0.45 3.53 -6.18
C MET A 39 -0.75 3.88 -4.73
N GLY A 40 -1.36 2.96 -3.98
CA GLY A 40 -1.71 3.21 -2.57
C GLY A 40 -0.50 3.17 -1.64
N VAL A 41 -0.05 1.97 -1.29
CA VAL A 41 1.12 1.71 -0.44
C VAL A 41 2.13 0.89 -1.22
N VAL A 42 3.38 1.33 -1.21
CA VAL A 42 4.49 0.69 -1.90
C VAL A 42 5.61 0.46 -0.90
N MET A 43 5.88 -0.81 -0.58
CA MET A 43 7.05 -1.20 0.20
C MET A 43 7.95 -2.07 -0.68
N GLY A 44 9.07 -1.53 -1.13
CA GLY A 44 9.98 -2.27 -2.01
C GLY A 44 10.97 -3.15 -1.26
N LYS A 45 11.35 -2.75 -0.04
CA LYS A 45 12.35 -3.40 0.82
C LYS A 45 11.99 -3.25 2.29
N GLY A 46 12.42 -4.19 3.13
CA GLY A 46 12.37 -4.09 4.59
C GLY A 46 11.82 -5.35 5.27
N LYS A 47 11.62 -5.27 6.58
CA LYS A 47 11.14 -6.40 7.37
C LYS A 47 9.65 -6.61 7.21
N SER A 48 8.81 -5.63 7.55
CA SER A 48 7.36 -5.84 7.57
C SER A 48 6.52 -4.60 7.27
N LEU A 49 5.37 -4.84 6.63
CA LEU A 49 4.27 -3.88 6.48
C LEU A 49 3.04 -4.35 7.26
N THR A 50 2.49 -3.51 8.13
CA THR A 50 1.19 -3.74 8.77
C THR A 50 0.25 -2.61 8.40
N ILE A 51 -0.95 -2.94 7.91
CA ILE A 51 -2.04 -1.97 7.70
C ILE A 51 -3.26 -2.45 8.47
N SER A 52 -3.86 -1.57 9.28
CA SER A 52 -4.98 -1.92 10.15
C SER A 52 -5.96 -0.78 10.41
N GLY A 53 -7.05 -1.09 11.13
CA GLY A 53 -7.94 -0.11 11.75
C GLY A 53 -8.89 0.56 10.77
N ASN A 54 -9.73 -0.21 10.07
CA ASN A 54 -10.68 0.28 9.06
C ASN A 54 -10.02 1.15 7.97
N SER A 55 -8.78 0.82 7.61
CA SER A 55 -8.02 1.60 6.63
C SER A 55 -8.64 1.49 5.24
N THR A 56 -8.58 2.57 4.46
CA THR A 56 -9.11 2.61 3.08
C THR A 56 -8.05 3.07 2.10
N ILE A 57 -7.93 2.36 0.98
CA ILE A 57 -7.00 2.68 -0.10
C ILE A 57 -7.79 2.72 -1.41
N ASP A 58 -7.96 3.90 -2.00
CA ASP A 58 -8.56 4.10 -3.33
C ASP A 58 -7.48 4.53 -4.32
N PHE A 59 -7.06 3.60 -5.17
CA PHE A 59 -5.99 3.79 -6.16
C PHE A 59 -6.55 3.79 -7.59
N LYS A 60 -5.88 4.50 -8.50
CA LYS A 60 -6.30 4.70 -9.91
C LYS A 60 -5.31 4.13 -10.93
N GLY A 61 -4.22 3.52 -10.46
CA GLY A 61 -3.16 2.97 -11.29
C GLY A 61 -2.90 1.50 -11.01
N ALA A 62 -1.62 1.13 -10.91
CA ALA A 62 -1.21 -0.27 -10.98
C ALA A 62 -1.53 -1.10 -9.73
N HIS A 63 -1.34 -0.54 -8.52
CA HIS A 63 -1.37 -1.31 -7.28
C HIS A 63 -2.01 -0.55 -6.11
N GLY A 64 -2.91 -1.18 -5.38
CA GLY A 64 -3.36 -0.68 -4.08
C GLY A 64 -2.28 -0.85 -3.02
N VAL A 65 -1.77 -2.07 -2.87
CA VAL A 65 -0.60 -2.39 -2.05
C VAL A 65 0.40 -3.18 -2.89
N TYR A 66 1.63 -2.69 -2.97
CA TYR A 66 2.75 -3.37 -3.62
C TYR A 66 3.80 -3.76 -2.57
N MET A 67 4.17 -5.03 -2.57
CA MET A 67 5.23 -5.60 -1.74
C MET A 67 6.35 -6.17 -2.61
N GLY A 68 7.55 -5.58 -2.52
CA GLY A 68 8.72 -5.96 -3.28
C GLY A 68 9.37 -7.27 -2.81
N SER A 69 10.30 -7.80 -3.60
CA SER A 69 10.99 -9.08 -3.34
C SER A 69 11.78 -9.12 -2.03
N GLU A 70 12.24 -7.97 -1.56
CA GLU A 70 13.08 -7.82 -0.37
C GLU A 70 12.25 -7.49 0.88
N VAL A 71 10.92 -7.68 0.83
CA VAL A 71 10.04 -7.57 1.98
C VAL A 71 9.80 -8.96 2.59
N THR A 72 9.94 -9.09 3.91
CA THR A 72 9.77 -10.40 4.56
C THR A 72 8.29 -10.74 4.78
N SER A 73 7.49 -9.78 5.26
CA SER A 73 6.06 -9.99 5.49
C SER A 73 5.19 -8.76 5.32
N ALA A 74 3.91 -8.98 5.04
CA ALA A 74 2.86 -7.99 5.18
C ALA A 74 1.64 -8.57 5.90
N SER A 75 0.93 -7.73 6.65
CA SER A 75 -0.35 -8.04 7.28
C SER A 75 -1.34 -6.91 7.00
N LEU A 76 -2.46 -7.24 6.36
CA LEU A 76 -3.55 -6.33 6.04
C LEU A 76 -4.78 -6.81 6.82
N ASN A 77 -5.13 -6.11 7.91
CA ASN A 77 -6.24 -6.50 8.78
C ASN A 77 -7.30 -5.39 8.74
N ASP A 78 -8.53 -5.70 8.35
CA ASP A 78 -9.60 -4.69 8.31
C ASP A 78 -9.24 -3.50 7.38
N VAL A 79 -8.86 -3.84 6.14
CA VAL A 79 -8.43 -2.89 5.12
C VAL A 79 -9.32 -3.03 3.88
N THR A 80 -9.92 -1.93 3.46
CA THR A 80 -10.66 -1.86 2.20
C THR A 80 -9.80 -1.26 1.09
N ILE A 81 -9.54 -2.05 0.05
CA ILE A 81 -8.76 -1.62 -1.12
C ILE A 81 -9.68 -1.55 -2.34
N LYS A 82 -9.79 -0.36 -2.94
CA LYS A 82 -10.61 -0.06 -4.12
C LYS A 82 -9.73 0.38 -5.28
N GLY A 83 -9.98 -0.15 -6.46
CA GLY A 83 -9.32 0.23 -7.70
C GLY A 83 -10.34 0.51 -8.80
N ASP A 84 -9.90 1.15 -9.89
CA ASP A 84 -10.72 1.44 -11.08
C ASP A 84 -10.92 0.22 -12.01
N GLY A 85 -10.42 -0.95 -11.61
CA GLY A 85 -10.51 -2.21 -12.36
C GLY A 85 -9.33 -2.50 -13.28
N LYS A 86 -8.32 -1.61 -13.39
CA LYS A 86 -7.16 -1.82 -14.28
C LYS A 86 -5.91 -2.37 -13.58
N GLY A 87 -5.80 -2.19 -12.26
CA GLY A 87 -4.67 -2.64 -11.45
C GLY A 87 -4.97 -3.85 -10.55
N LYS A 88 -4.01 -4.17 -9.68
CA LYS A 88 -4.16 -5.20 -8.64
C LYS A 88 -4.40 -4.54 -7.28
N GLY A 89 -5.37 -5.03 -6.51
CA GLY A 89 -5.59 -4.54 -5.15
C GLY A 89 -4.36 -4.74 -4.26
N VAL A 90 -3.88 -5.98 -4.19
CA VAL A 90 -2.64 -6.34 -3.50
C VAL A 90 -1.76 -7.11 -4.48
N TYR A 91 -0.48 -6.75 -4.52
CA TYR A 91 0.53 -7.45 -5.30
C TYR A 91 1.76 -7.73 -4.45
N VAL A 92 2.10 -9.00 -4.37
CA VAL A 92 3.19 -9.53 -3.56
C VAL A 92 4.19 -10.18 -4.48
N TRP A 93 5.37 -9.55 -4.61
CA TRP A 93 6.47 -10.10 -5.40
C TRP A 93 7.27 -11.14 -4.59
N GLY A 94 7.53 -10.87 -3.31
CA GLY A 94 8.25 -11.79 -2.43
C GLY A 94 7.82 -11.63 -0.97
N GLY A 95 8.15 -12.62 -0.13
CA GLY A 95 7.69 -12.69 1.26
C GLY A 95 6.29 -13.29 1.40
N LYS A 96 5.73 -13.20 2.61
CA LYS A 96 4.36 -13.67 2.92
C LYS A 96 3.44 -12.48 3.11
N CYS A 97 2.19 -12.62 2.69
CA CYS A 97 1.16 -11.61 2.98
C CYS A 97 -0.07 -12.29 3.55
N ASP A 98 -0.48 -11.84 4.72
CA ASP A 98 -1.73 -12.24 5.36
C ASP A 98 -2.77 -11.14 5.13
N VAL A 99 -3.97 -11.54 4.72
CA VAL A 99 -5.11 -10.64 4.49
C VAL A 99 -6.28 -11.15 5.31
N GLY A 100 -6.76 -10.33 6.23
CA GLY A 100 -7.80 -10.66 7.22
C GLY A 100 -8.91 -9.61 7.30
#